data_AF-A0A521EQK6-F1
#
_entry.id   AF-A0A521EQK6-F1
#
_cell.length_a   1.000
_cell.length_b   1.000
_cell.length_c   1.000
_cell.angle_alpha   90.00
_cell.angle_beta   90.00
_cell.angle_gamma   90.00
#
_symmetry.space_group_name_H-M   'P 1'
#
loop_
_entity.id
_entity.type
_entity.pdbx_description
1 polymer ?
#
loop_
_entity_poly.entity_id
_entity_poly.type
_entity_poly.pdbx_seq_one_letter_code
_entity_poly.pdbx_strand_id
1 'polypeptide(L)'
;MATLLYSATASLDGFIAGPGGDMSWLTPHLAGPNPTAERLLSRVGALLAGATTFGGDDPNRGTEQEGAFGGQYHGPVVVLTHRPADTAPADVTFTGDLHQAVALASEAAGDGVVNVLGADVARQCLQARLLDEVLLFFAPVLLGDGVRVLDVPGGMQVLLDRVPGETEHWYRVRY
;
A
#
# COMPACT_ATOMS: atom_id res chain seq x y z
N MET A 1 2.41 16.83 -10.15
CA MET A 1 1.22 15.99 -9.91
C MET A 1 1.72 14.72 -9.25
N ALA A 2 1.16 14.36 -8.10
CA ALA A 2 1.58 13.20 -7.34
C ALA A 2 1.46 11.91 -8.16
N THR A 3 2.38 10.97 -7.95
CA THR A 3 2.31 9.62 -8.50
C THR A 3 1.51 8.72 -7.55
N LEU A 4 0.49 8.04 -8.04
CA LEU A 4 -0.28 7.07 -7.27
C LEU A 4 0.37 5.68 -7.39
N LEU A 5 0.97 5.21 -6.30
CA LEU A 5 1.73 3.96 -6.27
C LEU A 5 1.12 2.97 -5.29
N TYR A 6 0.86 1.74 -5.73
CA TYR A 6 0.52 0.63 -4.82
C TYR A 6 1.79 -0.13 -4.45
N SER A 7 2.10 -0.24 -3.15
CA SER A 7 3.19 -1.09 -2.67
C SER A 7 2.76 -2.11 -1.64
N ALA A 8 3.36 -3.30 -1.70
CA ALA A 8 3.20 -4.34 -0.70
C ALA A 8 4.37 -5.33 -0.72
N THR A 9 4.62 -5.97 0.42
CA THR A 9 5.34 -7.25 0.46
C THR A 9 4.33 -8.38 0.37
N ALA A 10 4.59 -9.33 -0.51
CA ALA A 10 3.76 -10.51 -0.72
C ALA A 10 4.60 -11.79 -0.52
N SER A 11 3.93 -12.86 -0.10
CA SER A 11 4.41 -14.23 -0.30
C SER A 11 4.51 -14.56 -1.79
N LEU A 12 5.31 -15.58 -2.14
CA LEU A 12 5.57 -15.95 -3.54
C LEU A 12 4.32 -16.48 -4.26
N ASP A 13 3.34 -17.00 -3.53
CA ASP A 13 2.00 -17.38 -4.02
C ASP A 13 0.97 -16.23 -3.99
N GLY A 14 1.40 -15.02 -3.64
CA GLY A 14 0.69 -13.78 -3.92
C GLY A 14 -0.22 -13.28 -2.80
N PHE A 15 0.08 -13.56 -1.53
CA PHE A 15 -0.67 -13.07 -0.37
C PHE A 15 0.12 -12.01 0.42
N ILE A 16 -0.55 -10.91 0.80
CA ILE A 16 0.01 -9.80 1.57
C ILE A 16 -0.31 -9.87 3.07
N ALA A 17 -1.31 -10.67 3.43
CA ALA A 17 -1.67 -11.01 4.80
C ALA A 17 -2.19 -12.44 4.83
N GLY A 18 -2.03 -13.14 5.95
CA GLY A 18 -2.61 -14.45 6.18
C GLY A 18 -4.13 -14.39 6.45
N PRO A 19 -4.76 -15.54 6.74
CA PRO A 19 -6.17 -15.59 7.10
C PRO A 19 -6.51 -14.65 8.26
N GLY A 20 -7.61 -13.90 8.13
CA GLY A 20 -8.02 -12.93 9.15
C GLY A 20 -7.15 -11.67 9.23
N GLY A 21 -6.29 -11.40 8.25
CA GLY A 21 -5.39 -10.24 8.26
C GLY A 21 -4.09 -10.48 9.04
N ASP A 22 -3.72 -11.74 9.29
CA ASP A 22 -2.50 -12.07 10.03
C ASP A 22 -1.25 -11.54 9.31
N MET A 23 -0.50 -10.67 9.99
CA MET A 23 0.75 -10.10 9.48
C MET A 23 1.99 -10.74 10.14
N SER A 24 1.83 -11.64 11.10
CA SER A 24 2.94 -12.24 11.86
C SER A 24 3.90 -13.06 10.99
N TRP A 25 3.41 -13.58 9.86
CA TRP A 25 4.23 -14.29 8.87
C TRP A 25 5.33 -13.39 8.26
N LEU A 26 5.11 -12.07 8.21
CA LEU A 26 5.98 -11.13 7.53
C LEU A 26 7.20 -10.75 8.38
N THR A 27 7.07 -10.72 9.71
CA THR A 27 8.14 -10.34 10.66
C THR A 27 9.51 -10.98 10.38
N PRO A 28 9.66 -12.30 10.16
CA PRO A 28 10.97 -12.91 9.86
C PRO A 28 11.56 -12.48 8.51
N HIS A 29 10.79 -11.84 7.64
CA HIS A 29 11.18 -11.43 6.28
C HIS A 29 11.43 -9.92 6.15
N LEU A 30 11.15 -9.13 7.19
CA LEU A 30 11.41 -7.68 7.20
C LEU A 30 12.86 -7.32 7.60
N ALA A 31 13.73 -8.31 7.75
CA ALA A 31 15.09 -8.09 8.24
C ALA A 31 16.03 -7.56 7.16
N GLY A 32 16.61 -6.38 7.42
CA GLY A 32 17.74 -5.83 6.69
C GLY A 32 17.41 -4.60 5.84
N PRO A 33 18.43 -3.81 5.46
CA PRO A 33 18.24 -2.64 4.61
C PRO A 33 17.71 -3.05 3.23
N ASN A 34 16.69 -2.34 2.76
CA ASN A 34 16.16 -2.49 1.40
C ASN A 34 16.23 -1.13 0.70
N PRO A 35 17.23 -0.90 -0.19
CA PRO A 35 17.42 0.38 -0.86
C PRO A 35 16.21 0.84 -1.69
N THR A 36 15.40 -0.10 -2.19
CA THR A 36 14.18 0.22 -2.94
C THR A 36 13.08 0.72 -2.01
N ALA A 37 12.89 0.07 -0.85
CA ALA A 37 11.93 0.53 0.16
C ALA A 37 12.33 1.90 0.74
N GLU A 38 13.61 2.11 1.03
CA GLU A 38 14.15 3.39 1.52
C GLU A 38 13.91 4.52 0.52
N ARG A 39 14.16 4.26 -0.77
CA ARG A 39 13.91 5.24 -1.84
C ARG A 39 12.42 5.48 -2.10
N LEU A 40 11.56 4.47 -1.94
CA LEU A 40 10.13 4.70 -1.95
C LEU A 40 9.76 5.63 -0.80
N LEU A 41 10.14 5.29 0.44
CA LEU A 41 9.84 6.08 1.63
C LEU A 41 10.25 7.54 1.47
N SER A 42 11.46 7.81 0.96
CA SER A 42 11.93 9.20 0.75
C SER A 42 11.10 10.00 -0.27
N ARG A 43 10.27 9.34 -1.08
CA ARG A 43 9.37 9.96 -2.07
C ARG A 43 7.92 10.04 -1.60
N VAL A 44 7.53 9.31 -0.55
CA VAL A 44 6.15 9.30 -0.06
C VAL A 44 5.80 10.65 0.56
N GLY A 45 4.85 11.35 -0.04
CA GLY A 45 4.28 12.58 0.49
C GLY A 45 3.00 12.32 1.29
N ALA A 46 2.20 11.32 0.91
CA ALA A 46 0.97 10.95 1.61
C ALA A 46 0.71 9.44 1.54
N LEU A 47 -0.03 8.90 2.49
CA LEU A 47 -0.60 7.55 2.42
C LEU A 47 -2.07 7.60 2.04
N LEU A 48 -2.51 6.60 1.27
CA LEU A 48 -3.92 6.28 1.04
C LEU A 48 -4.16 4.84 1.49
N ALA A 49 -4.92 4.63 2.55
CA ALA A 49 -5.15 3.30 3.13
C ALA A 49 -6.64 2.98 3.27
N GLY A 50 -6.97 1.69 3.24
CA GLY A 50 -8.30 1.22 3.63
C GLY A 50 -8.44 1.13 5.16
N ALA A 51 -9.69 1.04 5.63
CA ALA A 51 -9.98 0.94 7.07
C ALA A 51 -9.29 -0.24 7.78
N THR A 52 -9.16 -1.40 7.12
CA THR A 52 -8.51 -2.59 7.70
C THR A 52 -7.01 -2.36 7.92
N THR A 53 -6.33 -1.89 6.88
CA THR A 53 -4.90 -1.54 6.92
C THR A 53 -4.64 -0.47 7.97
N PHE A 54 -5.44 0.60 8.02
CA PHE A 54 -5.29 1.64 9.03
C PHE A 54 -5.60 1.14 10.45
N GLY A 55 -6.57 0.24 10.59
CA GLY A 55 -7.08 -0.25 11.86
C GLY A 55 -6.24 -1.34 12.53
N GLY A 56 -5.31 -2.00 11.82
CA GLY A 56 -4.45 -2.95 12.52
C GLY A 56 -3.72 -4.06 11.80
N ASP A 57 -3.63 -4.05 10.48
CA ASP A 57 -2.76 -5.00 9.76
C ASP A 57 -1.30 -4.51 9.85
N ASP A 58 -0.69 -4.66 11.02
CA ASP A 58 0.70 -4.26 11.26
C ASP A 58 1.52 -5.40 11.90
N PRO A 59 2.56 -5.92 11.21
CA PRO A 59 3.44 -6.97 11.75
C PRO A 59 4.23 -6.54 13.00
N ASN A 60 4.36 -5.24 13.23
CA ASN A 60 5.12 -4.63 14.31
C ASN A 60 4.23 -4.05 15.42
N ARG A 61 2.92 -4.35 15.41
CA ARG A 61 1.97 -3.88 16.42
C ARG A 61 2.49 -4.13 17.85
N GLY A 62 2.50 -3.09 18.68
CA GLY A 62 3.00 -3.13 20.05
C GLY A 62 4.53 -3.05 20.18
N THR A 63 5.25 -2.72 19.11
CA THR A 63 6.71 -2.51 19.10
C THR A 63 7.06 -1.07 18.70
N GLU A 64 8.33 -0.68 18.81
CA GLU A 64 8.82 0.63 18.38
C GLU A 64 8.74 0.88 16.85
N GLN A 65 8.51 -0.18 16.08
CA GLN A 65 8.38 -0.15 14.62
C GLN A 65 6.90 -0.22 14.16
N GLU A 66 5.94 -0.02 15.08
CA GLU A 66 4.52 0.08 14.75
C GLU A 66 4.28 1.33 13.87
N GLY A 67 3.55 1.12 12.78
CA GLY A 67 3.22 2.11 11.76
C GLY A 67 3.72 1.74 10.37
N ALA A 68 3.22 2.46 9.37
CA ALA A 68 3.66 2.29 7.98
C ALA A 68 5.18 2.47 7.85
N PHE A 69 5.79 1.65 6.99
CA PHE A 69 7.25 1.59 6.79
C PHE A 69 8.02 1.31 8.08
N GLY A 70 7.52 0.41 8.93
CA GLY A 70 8.18 0.07 10.20
C GLY A 70 8.24 1.25 11.16
N GLY A 71 7.15 2.04 11.22
CA GLY A 71 7.04 3.24 12.05
C GLY A 71 7.80 4.46 11.55
N GLN A 72 8.46 4.39 10.38
CA GLN A 72 9.31 5.47 9.87
C GLN A 72 8.53 6.61 9.19
N TYR A 73 7.28 6.38 8.80
CA TYR A 73 6.46 7.40 8.14
C TYR A 73 5.66 8.23 9.15
N HIS A 74 5.75 9.56 9.04
CA HIS A 74 5.09 10.52 9.94
C HIS A 74 4.35 11.65 9.20
N GLY A 75 3.70 11.35 8.08
CA GLY A 75 3.00 12.35 7.26
C GLY A 75 1.48 12.11 7.13
N PRO A 76 0.83 12.86 6.22
CA PRO A 76 -0.61 12.78 5.98
C PRO A 76 -1.09 11.38 5.57
N VAL A 77 -2.19 10.94 6.18
CA VAL A 77 -2.86 9.67 5.86
C VAL A 77 -4.32 9.93 5.51
N VAL A 78 -4.71 9.55 4.29
CA VAL A 78 -6.11 9.52 3.88
C VAL A 78 -6.63 8.09 4.02
N VAL A 79 -7.72 7.93 4.77
CA VAL A 79 -8.32 6.62 5.03
C VAL A 79 -9.66 6.53 4.32
N LEU A 80 -9.73 5.61 3.35
CA LEU A 80 -10.96 5.29 2.62
C LEU A 80 -11.85 4.38 3.49
N THR A 81 -12.93 4.94 4.03
CA THR A 81 -13.86 4.25 4.91
C THR A 81 -15.27 4.86 4.87
N HIS A 82 -16.28 4.00 4.92
CA HIS A 82 -17.68 4.40 5.12
C HIS A 82 -18.05 4.49 6.61
N ARG A 83 -17.12 4.14 7.51
CA ARG A 83 -17.30 4.15 8.96
C ARG A 83 -16.13 4.92 9.58
N PRO A 84 -16.12 6.27 9.44
CA PRO A 84 -15.07 7.08 10.06
C PRO A 84 -15.16 6.99 11.58
N ALA A 85 -14.04 7.14 12.26
CA ALA A 85 -14.05 7.37 13.70
C ALA A 85 -14.66 8.75 14.00
N ASP A 86 -15.28 8.90 15.17
CA ASP A 86 -15.91 10.18 15.59
C ASP A 86 -14.88 11.33 15.65
N THR A 87 -13.63 10.99 15.97
CA THR A 87 -12.49 11.92 16.00
C THR A 87 -11.37 11.36 15.15
N ALA A 88 -10.90 12.16 14.18
CA ALA A 88 -9.72 11.81 13.40
C ALA A 88 -8.44 12.12 14.19
N PRO A 89 -7.46 11.19 14.22
CA PRO A 89 -6.12 11.51 14.71
C PRO A 89 -5.50 12.68 13.93
N ALA A 90 -4.45 13.28 14.50
CA ALA A 90 -3.65 14.27 13.77
C ALA A 90 -3.15 13.67 12.45
N ASP A 91 -3.16 14.48 11.39
CA ASP A 91 -2.73 14.12 10.04
C ASP A 91 -3.53 13.01 9.34
N VAL A 92 -4.65 12.57 9.94
CA VAL A 92 -5.57 11.58 9.35
C VAL A 92 -6.82 12.26 8.81
N THR A 93 -7.18 11.96 7.57
CA THR A 93 -8.45 12.40 6.94
C THR A 93 -9.27 11.20 6.51
N PHE A 94 -10.53 11.12 6.93
CA PHE A 94 -11.46 10.06 6.50
C PHE A 94 -12.33 10.54 5.34
N THR A 95 -12.56 9.67 4.35
CA THR A 95 -13.62 9.84 3.34
C THR A 95 -14.12 8.48 2.86
N GLY A 96 -15.36 8.42 2.39
CA GLY A 96 -15.97 7.22 1.79
C GLY A 96 -15.88 7.16 0.26
N ASP A 97 -15.43 8.25 -0.39
CA ASP A 97 -15.36 8.34 -1.85
C ASP A 97 -13.92 8.15 -2.36
N LEU A 98 -13.74 7.24 -3.32
CA LEU A 98 -12.42 6.89 -3.86
C LEU A 98 -11.75 8.09 -4.55
N HIS A 99 -12.49 8.82 -5.38
CA HIS A 99 -11.92 9.92 -6.15
C HIS A 99 -11.54 11.08 -5.23
N GLN A 100 -12.36 11.37 -4.22
CA GLN A 100 -12.04 12.33 -3.18
C GLN A 100 -10.82 11.88 -2.37
N ALA A 101 -10.73 10.59 -2.00
CA ALA A 101 -9.59 10.06 -1.26
C ALA A 101 -8.28 10.26 -2.03
N VAL A 102 -8.30 9.93 -3.32
CA VAL A 102 -7.17 10.10 -4.25
C VAL A 102 -6.81 11.58 -4.40
N ALA A 103 -7.80 12.47 -4.54
CA ALA A 103 -7.57 13.91 -4.65
C ALA A 103 -6.93 14.49 -3.39
N LEU A 104 -7.47 14.19 -2.21
CA LEU A 104 -6.93 14.64 -0.92
C LEU A 104 -5.52 14.13 -0.68
N ALA A 105 -5.26 12.85 -0.96
CA ALA A 105 -3.93 12.27 -0.79
C ALA A 105 -2.94 12.88 -1.79
N SER A 106 -3.35 13.13 -3.03
CA SER A 106 -2.51 13.74 -4.06
C SER A 106 -2.17 15.19 -3.73
N GLU A 107 -3.13 15.96 -3.20
CA GLU A 107 -2.90 17.32 -2.73
C GLU A 107 -1.88 17.33 -1.58
N ALA A 108 -2.06 16.46 -0.59
CA ALA A 108 -1.13 16.31 0.52
C ALA A 108 0.27 15.86 0.08
N ALA A 109 0.37 15.00 -0.94
CA ALA A 109 1.64 14.51 -1.46
C ALA A 109 2.39 15.52 -2.35
N GLY A 110 1.70 16.53 -2.91
CA GLY A 110 2.29 17.50 -3.83
C GLY A 110 2.85 16.86 -5.10
N ASP A 111 4.16 16.99 -5.31
CA ASP A 111 4.87 16.35 -6.43
C ASP A 111 5.51 14.99 -6.05
N GLY A 112 5.24 14.51 -4.83
CA GLY A 112 5.71 13.22 -4.32
C GLY A 112 4.86 12.03 -4.75
N VAL A 113 4.94 10.98 -3.95
CA VAL A 113 4.17 9.73 -4.12
C VAL A 113 3.02 9.69 -3.12
N VAL A 114 1.83 9.33 -3.60
CA VAL A 114 0.78 8.79 -2.75
C VAL A 114 0.99 7.27 -2.70
N ASN A 115 1.37 6.75 -1.55
CA ASN A 115 1.52 5.31 -1.39
C ASN A 115 0.19 4.69 -0.93
N VAL A 116 -0.39 3.90 -1.82
CA VAL A 116 -1.62 3.14 -1.58
C VAL A 116 -1.28 1.89 -0.79
N LEU A 117 -1.96 1.71 0.34
CA LEU A 117 -1.83 0.55 1.21
C LEU A 117 -3.14 -0.24 1.27
N GLY A 118 -3.03 -1.55 1.19
CA GLY A 118 -4.16 -2.49 1.22
C GLY A 118 -4.66 -2.88 -0.18
N ALA A 119 -4.85 -4.19 -0.37
CA ALA A 119 -5.23 -4.77 -1.66
C ALA A 119 -6.58 -4.26 -2.19
N ASP A 120 -7.55 -4.01 -1.32
CA ASP A 120 -8.88 -3.56 -1.76
C ASP A 120 -8.84 -2.13 -2.34
N VAL A 121 -8.14 -1.19 -1.68
CA VAL A 121 -8.00 0.17 -2.20
C VAL A 121 -7.18 0.17 -3.49
N ALA A 122 -6.10 -0.61 -3.54
CA ALA A 122 -5.31 -0.79 -4.75
C ALA A 122 -6.14 -1.34 -5.92
N ARG A 123 -6.99 -2.36 -5.68
CA ARG A 123 -7.93 -2.91 -6.65
C ARG A 123 -8.90 -1.85 -7.16
N GLN A 124 -9.49 -1.05 -6.27
CA GLN A 124 -10.40 0.04 -6.64
C GLN A 124 -9.70 1.09 -7.52
N CYS A 125 -8.50 1.52 -7.14
CA CYS A 125 -7.67 2.45 -7.94
C CYS A 125 -7.36 1.88 -9.33
N LEU A 126 -6.98 0.59 -9.42
CA LEU A 126 -6.68 -0.07 -10.69
C LEU A 126 -7.92 -0.15 -11.61
N GLN A 127 -9.08 -0.54 -11.06
CA GLN A 127 -10.34 -0.61 -11.81
C GLN A 127 -10.82 0.75 -12.29
N ALA A 128 -10.58 1.81 -11.51
CA ALA A 128 -10.87 3.19 -11.88
C ALA A 128 -9.80 3.83 -12.80
N ARG A 129 -8.75 3.08 -13.17
CA ARG A 129 -7.60 3.54 -13.95
C ARG A 129 -6.85 4.73 -13.34
N LEU A 130 -6.77 4.77 -12.01
CA LEU A 130 -6.13 5.83 -11.23
C LEU A 130 -4.70 5.48 -10.81
N LEU A 131 -4.32 4.20 -10.88
CA LEU A 131 -3.02 3.73 -10.42
C LEU A 131 -1.94 4.00 -11.48
N ASP A 132 -0.83 4.63 -11.09
CA ASP A 132 0.30 4.97 -11.97
C ASP A 132 1.43 3.94 -11.88
N GLU A 133 1.73 3.47 -10.66
CA GLU A 133 2.85 2.56 -10.40
C GLU A 133 2.45 1.43 -9.44
N VAL A 134 3.13 0.28 -9.58
CA VAL A 134 3.03 -0.87 -8.67
C VAL A 134 4.44 -1.27 -8.26
N LEU A 135 4.66 -1.47 -6.96
CA LEU A 135 5.89 -2.00 -6.40
C LEU A 135 5.60 -3.20 -5.50
N LEU A 136 6.05 -4.39 -5.89
CA LEU A 136 5.93 -5.57 -5.06
C LEU A 136 7.30 -6.06 -4.59
N PHE A 137 7.35 -6.47 -3.32
CA PHE A 137 8.45 -7.24 -2.75
C PHE A 137 7.96 -8.67 -2.54
N PHE A 138 8.77 -9.68 -2.89
CA PHE A 138 8.41 -11.08 -2.67
C PHE A 138 9.26 -11.71 -1.57
N ALA A 139 8.61 -12.11 -0.48
CA ALA A 139 9.23 -12.91 0.57
C ALA A 139 9.35 -14.38 0.12
N PRO A 140 10.42 -15.10 0.54
CA PRO A 140 10.67 -16.48 0.13
C PRO A 140 9.80 -17.49 0.92
N VAL A 141 8.47 -17.31 0.86
CA VAL A 141 7.48 -18.14 1.56
C VAL A 141 6.25 -18.33 0.67
N LEU A 142 5.62 -19.51 0.78
CA LEU A 142 4.29 -19.77 0.23
C LEU A 142 3.32 -19.77 1.41
N LEU A 143 2.42 -18.80 1.47
CA LEU A 143 1.53 -18.60 2.62
C LEU A 143 0.29 -19.51 2.55
N GLY A 144 -0.10 -19.93 1.35
CA GLY A 144 -1.19 -20.87 1.07
C GLY A 144 -2.58 -20.25 1.07
N ASP A 145 -2.85 -19.26 1.92
CA ASP A 145 -4.15 -18.59 2.02
C ASP A 145 -4.03 -17.19 2.65
N GLY A 146 -5.08 -16.38 2.53
CA GLY A 146 -5.20 -15.05 3.13
C GLY A 146 -5.62 -13.98 2.14
N VAL A 147 -5.12 -12.76 2.33
CA VAL A 147 -5.43 -11.61 1.48
C VAL A 147 -4.49 -11.60 0.28
N ARG A 148 -5.04 -11.82 -0.91
CA ARG A 148 -4.25 -11.73 -2.16
C ARG A 148 -3.78 -10.30 -2.43
N VAL A 149 -2.62 -10.17 -3.07
CA VAL A 149 -2.02 -8.90 -3.51
C VAL A 149 -3.02 -8.06 -4.31
N LEU A 150 -3.71 -8.71 -5.27
CA LEU A 150 -4.85 -8.17 -5.99
C LEU A 150 -5.75 -9.35 -6.36
N ASP A 151 -7.03 -9.28 -6.00
CA ASP A 151 -8.05 -10.26 -6.38
C ASP A 151 -9.07 -9.62 -7.32
N VAL A 152 -8.94 -9.89 -8.63
CA VAL A 152 -9.75 -9.26 -9.68
C VAL A 152 -10.23 -10.31 -10.69
N PRO A 153 -11.02 -11.32 -10.28
CA PRO A 153 -11.50 -12.36 -11.18
C PRO A 153 -12.35 -11.74 -12.29
N GLY A 154 -12.05 -12.10 -13.55
CA GLY A 154 -12.72 -11.52 -14.72
C GLY A 154 -12.33 -10.06 -15.01
N GLY A 155 -11.29 -9.53 -14.35
CA GLY A 155 -10.76 -8.19 -14.61
C GLY A 155 -10.11 -8.05 -15.99
N MET A 156 -9.77 -6.80 -16.35
CA MET A 156 -9.06 -6.52 -17.58
C MET A 156 -7.56 -6.83 -17.46
N GLN A 157 -6.93 -7.23 -18.57
CA GLN A 157 -5.49 -7.28 -18.64
C GLN A 157 -4.94 -5.85 -18.60
N VAL A 158 -4.07 -5.56 -17.63
CA VAL A 158 -3.36 -4.28 -17.50
C VAL A 158 -1.89 -4.52 -17.83
N LEU A 159 -1.34 -3.70 -18.71
CA LEU A 159 0.06 -3.83 -19.13
C LEU A 159 0.96 -3.05 -18.15
N LEU A 160 2.15 -3.59 -17.90
CA LEU A 160 3.10 -3.04 -16.95
C LEU A 160 4.45 -2.85 -17.64
N ASP A 161 5.02 -1.66 -17.51
CA ASP A 161 6.35 -1.33 -18.02
C ASP A 161 7.33 -1.27 -16.85
N ARG A 162 8.39 -2.08 -16.89
CA ARG A 162 9.37 -2.14 -15.80
C ARG A 162 10.10 -0.80 -15.65
N VAL A 163 10.21 -0.31 -14.42
CA VAL A 163 11.02 0.88 -14.14
C VAL A 163 12.52 0.51 -14.31
N PRO A 164 13.28 1.22 -15.16
CA PRO A 164 14.68 0.89 -15.39
C PRO A 164 15.54 1.04 -14.14
N GLY A 165 16.49 0.11 -13.94
CA GLY A 165 17.43 0.14 -12.81
C GLY A 165 16.90 -0.49 -11.53
N GLU A 166 15.63 -0.92 -11.50
CA GLU A 166 15.03 -1.56 -10.34
C GLU A 166 15.37 -3.04 -10.25
N THR A 167 15.70 -3.53 -9.06
CA THR A 167 15.86 -4.96 -8.78
C THR A 167 14.52 -5.59 -8.40
N GLU A 168 13.69 -4.85 -7.66
CA GLU A 168 12.37 -5.28 -7.24
C GLU A 168 11.33 -5.23 -8.37
N HIS A 169 10.13 -5.71 -8.07
CA HIS A 169 9.00 -5.72 -8.99
C HIS A 169 8.32 -4.33 -9.02
N TRP A 170 9.05 -3.33 -9.52
CA TRP A 170 8.57 -1.96 -9.73
C TRP A 170 8.20 -1.72 -11.19
N TYR A 171 6.95 -1.34 -11.42
CA TYR A 171 6.38 -1.12 -12.74
C TYR A 171 5.56 0.16 -12.81
N ARG A 172 5.50 0.75 -14.01
CA ARG A 172 4.49 1.72 -14.41
C ARG A 172 3.29 1.01 -15.03
N VAL A 173 2.10 1.50 -14.72
CA VAL A 173 0.84 0.96 -15.22
C VAL A 173 0.51 1.58 -16.59
N ARG A 174 0.07 0.74 -17.53
CA ARG A 174 -0.33 1.14 -18.89
C ARG A 174 -1.71 0.57 -19.21
N TYR A 175 -2.69 1.47 -19.36
CA TYR A 175 -4.08 1.18 -19.72
C TYR A 175 -4.34 1.21 -21.23
#